data_AF-A0A0Q5I383-F1
#
_entry.id   AF-A0A0Q5I383-F1
#
_cell.length_a   1.000
_cell.length_b   1.000
_cell.length_c   1.000
_cell.angle_alpha   90.00
_cell.angle_beta   90.00
_cell.angle_gamma   90.00
#
_symmetry.space_group_name_H-M   'P 1'
#
loop_
_entity.id
_entity.type
_entity.pdbx_description
1 polymer ?
#
loop_
_entity_poly.entity_id
_entity_poly.type
_entity_poly.pdbx_seq_one_letter_code
_entity_poly.pdbx_strand_id
1 'polypeptide(L)'
;MTMPTPQDHEIGRRLTALTTGMDQLERRLSRGHGVLDSEGLVPIYLGAHLVPPTAFEDWDAVQHAISELERDAAQLSDGPRRAFLDDMFRSLRTAARLFEGEELSFKEKLEGLIGIPAQPIPMAQIEDMKLDIDRVLIRAGYQQGTVAERVARWEAEEAIAPEHLEAEFQRLMADAQARTDALIYPTGDYQMRLNTLRGVPFTARCNFDEGQMDLNVDLSFTRAALKHLVAHEVFPGHSTQLLMTRDWAEQGRSTADVLLCTTNAVTGCVQEGIGDQGVHLIDWVENDGDLLHRALRRLRSATATSAAWYQMGENWPEARVIAYLEEHSYGQRPWIEGRVRFASYPFRGPFIGSYWFGDEAVREVRERTTPENRREFIDYLYGQMHSPRSLLMFTPRSSVSA
;
A
#
# COMPACT_ATOMS: atom_id res chain seq x y z
N MET A 1 -4.70 8.93 21.44
CA MET A 1 -3.29 8.58 21.17
C MET A 1 -2.34 9.10 22.27
N THR A 2 -1.40 8.29 22.74
CA THR A 2 -0.33 8.75 23.65
C THR A 2 0.69 9.49 22.81
N MET A 3 1.05 10.72 23.18
CA MET A 3 2.07 11.45 22.43
C MET A 3 3.39 10.66 22.47
N PRO A 4 4.19 10.67 21.39
CA PRO A 4 5.47 9.99 21.40
C PRO A 4 6.36 10.49 22.54
N THR A 5 7.04 9.57 23.20
CA THR A 5 8.00 9.93 24.26
C THR A 5 9.29 10.49 23.64
N PRO A 6 10.15 11.17 24.42
CA PRO A 6 11.49 11.55 23.93
C PRO A 6 12.31 10.35 23.41
N GLN A 7 12.12 9.17 24.02
CA GLN A 7 12.75 7.93 23.56
C GLN A 7 12.19 7.48 22.19
N ASP A 8 10.88 7.59 21.97
CA ASP A 8 10.27 7.28 20.67
C ASP A 8 10.78 8.19 19.56
N HIS A 9 10.93 9.50 19.85
CA HIS A 9 11.49 10.46 18.90
C HIS A 9 12.93 10.13 18.52
N GLU A 10 13.77 9.78 19.50
CA GLU A 10 15.16 9.43 19.23
C GLU A 10 15.29 8.14 18.42
N ILE A 11 14.51 7.10 18.77
CA ILE A 11 14.47 5.86 18.00
C ILE A 11 13.96 6.11 16.57
N GLY A 12 12.88 6.87 16.41
CA GLY A 12 12.33 7.20 15.09
C GLY A 12 13.30 7.99 14.22
N ARG A 13 14.04 8.95 14.80
CA ARG A 13 15.09 9.70 14.12
C ARG A 13 16.22 8.78 13.65
N ARG A 14 16.71 7.89 14.52
CA ARG A 14 17.78 6.93 14.18
C ARG A 14 17.33 5.91 13.15
N LEU A 15 16.11 5.39 13.25
CA LEU A 15 15.52 4.49 12.25
C LEU A 15 15.43 5.16 10.88
N THR A 16 14.98 6.42 10.85
CA THR A 16 14.90 7.22 9.61
C THR A 16 16.27 7.42 8.98
N ALA A 17 17.25 7.87 9.76
CA ALA A 17 18.62 8.09 9.28
C ALA A 17 19.28 6.80 8.79
N LEU A 18 19.03 5.68 9.48
CA LEU A 18 19.53 4.36 9.10
C LEU A 18 18.92 3.91 7.78
N THR A 19 17.59 3.98 7.64
CA THR A 19 16.87 3.48 6.46
C THR A 19 17.24 4.27 5.20
N THR A 20 17.32 5.60 5.29
CA THR A 20 17.76 6.44 4.16
C THR A 20 19.26 6.29 3.90
N GLY A 21 20.06 6.00 4.92
CA GLY A 21 21.47 5.63 4.77
C GLY A 21 21.66 4.31 4.00
N MET A 22 20.81 3.31 4.25
CA MET A 22 20.79 2.06 3.50
C MET A 22 20.45 2.29 2.02
N ASP A 23 19.45 3.13 1.73
CA ASP A 23 19.10 3.51 0.35
C ASP A 23 20.29 4.16 -0.37
N GLN A 24 21.00 5.09 0.29
CA GLN A 24 22.18 5.72 -0.28
C GLN A 24 23.35 4.75 -0.49
N LEU A 25 23.57 3.84 0.47
CA LEU A 25 24.61 2.82 0.36
C LEU A 25 24.36 1.92 -0.84
N GLU A 26 23.13 1.40 -1.00
CA GLU A 26 22.76 0.58 -2.14
C GLU A 26 23.02 1.33 -3.45
N ARG A 27 22.48 2.55 -3.60
CA ARG A 27 22.61 3.30 -4.86
C ARG A 27 24.06 3.54 -5.23
N ARG A 28 24.91 3.78 -4.23
CA ARG A 28 26.35 3.98 -4.39
C ARG A 28 27.08 2.70 -4.83
N LEU A 29 26.78 1.56 -4.19
CA LEU A 29 27.43 0.28 -4.48
C LEU A 29 26.95 -0.34 -5.80
N SER A 30 25.65 -0.26 -6.07
CA SER A 30 24.98 -0.87 -7.20
C SER A 30 25.14 -0.09 -8.52
N ARG A 31 25.50 1.20 -8.49
CA ARG A 31 25.62 2.08 -9.68
C ARG A 31 24.41 1.99 -10.64
N GLY A 32 23.21 1.82 -10.10
CA GLY A 32 21.97 1.66 -10.90
C GLY A 32 21.76 0.30 -11.58
N HIS A 33 22.55 -0.73 -11.22
CA HIS A 33 22.41 -2.11 -11.71
C HIS A 33 22.08 -3.11 -10.58
N GLY A 34 21.65 -2.60 -9.43
CA GLY A 34 21.31 -3.41 -8.25
C GLY A 34 19.93 -4.06 -8.36
N VAL A 35 19.49 -4.71 -7.28
CA VAL A 35 18.14 -5.27 -7.18
C VAL A 35 17.07 -4.16 -7.09
N LEU A 36 17.49 -2.92 -6.85
CA LEU A 36 16.66 -1.73 -6.92
C LEU A 36 16.64 -1.17 -8.35
N ASP A 37 15.45 -1.04 -8.93
CA ASP A 37 15.20 -0.15 -10.07
C ASP A 37 15.46 1.31 -9.67
N SER A 38 15.22 2.27 -10.57
CA SER A 38 15.37 3.71 -10.31
C SER A 38 14.71 4.20 -9.00
N GLU A 39 13.66 3.52 -8.51
CA GLU A 39 12.89 3.92 -7.33
C GLU A 39 13.67 3.76 -6.00
N GLY A 40 14.49 2.72 -5.79
CA GLY A 40 15.23 2.52 -4.54
C GLY A 40 14.43 1.92 -3.35
N LEU A 41 15.04 1.89 -2.15
CA LEU A 41 14.45 1.38 -0.91
C LEU A 41 13.47 2.40 -0.32
N VAL A 42 13.78 3.70 -0.43
CA VAL A 42 12.91 4.80 -0.01
C VAL A 42 12.58 5.64 -1.26
N PRO A 43 11.51 5.29 -2.02
CA PRO A 43 11.19 5.94 -3.29
C PRO A 43 10.98 7.45 -3.22
N ILE A 44 10.29 7.92 -2.18
CA ILE A 44 10.01 9.34 -1.98
C ILE A 44 10.38 9.69 -0.54
N TYR A 45 11.35 10.59 -0.36
CA TYR A 45 11.79 11.04 0.95
C TYR A 45 11.72 12.56 1.09
N LEU A 46 10.70 13.05 1.81
CA LEU A 46 10.44 14.48 2.02
C LEU A 46 11.10 15.03 3.30
N GLY A 47 12.04 14.29 3.88
CA GLY A 47 12.58 14.54 5.22
C GLY A 47 14.04 14.98 5.29
N ALA A 48 14.71 15.23 4.17
CA ALA A 48 16.16 15.40 4.12
C ALA A 48 16.71 16.56 4.97
N HIS A 49 15.92 17.62 5.17
CA HIS A 49 16.25 18.75 6.06
C HIS A 49 16.03 18.44 7.55
N LEU A 50 15.19 17.46 7.88
CA LEU A 50 14.89 17.06 9.26
C LEU A 50 15.84 15.98 9.76
N VAL A 51 16.07 14.94 8.96
CA VAL A 51 16.89 13.79 9.35
C VAL A 51 17.87 13.48 8.23
N PRO A 52 19.15 13.89 8.36
CA PRO A 52 20.15 13.50 7.39
C PRO A 52 20.39 11.98 7.44
N PRO A 53 20.66 11.34 6.29
CA PRO A 53 20.98 9.92 6.22
C PRO A 53 22.28 9.61 6.94
N THR A 54 22.35 8.41 7.53
CA THR A 54 23.61 7.88 8.09
C THR A 54 24.52 7.47 6.94
N ALA A 55 25.76 7.97 6.94
CA ALA A 55 26.75 7.54 5.98
C ALA A 55 27.29 6.17 6.39
N PHE A 56 26.93 5.13 5.64
CA PHE A 56 27.48 3.78 5.80
C PHE A 56 28.61 3.52 4.82
N GLU A 57 29.66 2.86 5.29
CA GLU A 57 30.79 2.43 4.46
C GLU A 57 30.45 1.15 3.71
N ASP A 58 29.85 0.18 4.41
CA ASP A 58 29.48 -1.16 3.94
C ASP A 58 28.21 -1.69 4.66
N TRP A 59 27.81 -2.91 4.31
CA TRP A 59 26.64 -3.57 4.89
C TRP A 59 26.87 -4.08 6.31
N ASP A 60 28.11 -4.38 6.72
CA ASP A 60 28.42 -4.75 8.11
C ASP A 60 28.10 -3.61 9.07
N ALA A 61 28.44 -2.36 8.69
CA ALA A 61 28.07 -1.16 9.44
C ALA A 61 26.53 -1.00 9.55
N VAL A 62 25.79 -1.33 8.50
CA VAL A 62 24.31 -1.35 8.52
C VAL A 62 23.79 -2.38 9.52
N GLN A 63 24.28 -3.63 9.46
CA GLN A 63 23.85 -4.71 10.35
C GLN A 63 24.15 -4.38 11.82
N HIS A 64 25.29 -3.72 12.09
CA HIS A 64 25.64 -3.24 13.41
C HIS A 64 24.64 -2.17 13.91
N ALA A 65 24.36 -1.16 13.08
CA ALA A 65 23.44 -0.07 13.43
C ALA A 65 22.01 -0.58 13.67
N ILE A 66 21.53 -1.57 12.90
CA ILE A 66 20.24 -2.24 13.17
C ILE A 66 20.28 -2.92 14.53
N SER A 67 21.33 -3.68 14.83
CA SER A 67 21.49 -4.40 16.10
C SER A 67 21.55 -3.47 17.32
N GLU A 68 22.16 -2.29 17.18
CA GLU A 68 22.14 -1.25 18.20
C GLU A 68 20.73 -0.73 18.45
N LEU A 69 20.02 -0.37 17.39
CA LEU A 69 18.69 0.21 17.49
C LEU A 69 17.64 -0.80 17.99
N GLU A 70 17.78 -2.08 17.63
CA GLU A 70 16.99 -3.19 18.19
C GLU A 70 17.15 -3.30 19.72
N ARG A 71 18.38 -3.16 20.24
CA ARG A 71 18.62 -3.20 21.69
C ARG A 71 17.95 -2.06 22.42
N ASP A 72 17.93 -0.87 21.81
CA ASP A 72 17.27 0.30 22.37
C ASP A 72 15.74 0.17 22.31
N ALA A 73 15.21 -0.34 21.20
CA ALA A 73 13.78 -0.62 21.03
C ALA A 73 13.27 -1.71 21.99
N ALA A 74 14.12 -2.68 22.34
CA ALA A 74 13.79 -3.72 23.32
C ALA A 74 13.54 -3.18 24.75
N GLN A 75 13.93 -1.94 25.04
CA GLN A 75 13.61 -1.27 26.31
C GLN A 75 12.23 -0.62 26.33
N LEU A 76 11.55 -0.52 25.19
CA LEU A 76 10.18 -0.01 25.11
C LEU A 76 9.19 -1.03 25.71
N SER A 77 8.07 -0.54 26.23
CA SER A 77 6.98 -1.41 26.67
C SER A 77 6.36 -2.16 25.49
N ASP A 78 5.84 -3.36 25.76
CA ASP A 78 5.04 -4.09 24.78
C ASP A 78 3.85 -3.25 24.31
N GLY A 79 3.64 -3.22 23.00
CA GLY A 79 2.60 -2.42 22.38
C GLY A 79 2.84 -2.22 20.88
N PRO A 80 1.96 -1.45 20.21
CA PRO A 80 2.03 -1.27 18.76
C PRO A 80 3.37 -0.69 18.29
N ARG A 81 3.95 0.23 19.05
CA ARG A 81 5.24 0.85 18.71
C ARG A 81 6.38 -0.15 18.68
N ARG A 82 6.53 -0.97 19.73
CA ARG A 82 7.54 -2.04 19.79
C ARG A 82 7.30 -3.07 18.68
N ALA A 83 6.03 -3.45 18.45
CA ALA A 83 5.65 -4.36 17.39
C ALA A 83 6.07 -3.86 15.99
N PHE A 84 5.79 -2.59 15.68
CA PHE A 84 6.21 -1.98 14.43
C PHE A 84 7.73 -2.03 14.26
N LEU A 85 8.49 -1.61 15.28
CA LEU A 85 9.94 -1.57 15.23
C LEU A 85 10.54 -2.97 14.99
N ASP A 86 10.08 -3.99 15.72
CA ASP A 86 10.54 -5.37 15.54
C ASP A 86 10.33 -5.87 14.10
N ASP A 87 9.17 -5.57 13.51
CA ASP A 87 8.87 -5.97 12.13
C ASP A 87 9.67 -5.15 11.11
N MET A 88 9.88 -3.86 11.38
CA MET A 88 10.70 -2.98 10.53
C MET A 88 12.17 -3.41 10.53
N PHE A 89 12.75 -3.77 11.68
CA PHE A 89 14.12 -4.26 11.73
C PHE A 89 14.29 -5.58 10.97
N ARG A 90 13.33 -6.52 11.11
CA ARG A 90 13.30 -7.75 10.30
C ARG A 90 13.26 -7.43 8.80
N SER A 91 12.44 -6.47 8.41
CA SER A 91 12.31 -5.99 7.03
C SER A 91 13.63 -5.42 6.50
N LEU A 92 14.26 -4.52 7.25
CA LEU A 92 15.53 -3.91 6.88
C LEU A 92 16.68 -4.91 6.81
N ARG A 93 16.74 -5.91 7.70
CA ARG A 93 17.73 -7.00 7.61
C ARG A 93 17.52 -7.85 6.37
N THR A 94 16.27 -8.14 6.03
CA THR A 94 15.93 -8.89 4.81
C THR A 94 16.29 -8.10 3.57
N ALA A 95 16.05 -6.79 3.55
CA ALA A 95 16.49 -5.90 2.48
C ALA A 95 18.01 -5.85 2.36
N ALA A 96 18.75 -5.70 3.46
CA ALA A 96 20.22 -5.73 3.47
C ALA A 96 20.77 -7.03 2.87
N ARG A 97 20.26 -8.19 3.29
CA ARG A 97 20.63 -9.50 2.70
C ARG A 97 20.45 -9.53 1.18
N LEU A 98 19.32 -9.02 0.67
CA LEU A 98 19.07 -8.92 -0.78
C LEU A 98 20.07 -7.99 -1.47
N PHE A 99 20.39 -6.84 -0.87
CA PHE A 99 21.33 -5.88 -1.45
C PHE A 99 22.79 -6.32 -1.36
N GLU A 100 23.11 -7.21 -0.41
CA GLU A 100 24.38 -7.95 -0.32
C GLU A 100 24.49 -9.05 -1.40
N GLY A 101 23.41 -9.30 -2.16
CA GLY A 101 23.37 -10.27 -3.25
C GLY A 101 22.89 -11.66 -2.85
N GLU A 102 22.33 -11.83 -1.65
CA GLU A 102 21.77 -13.12 -1.23
C GLU A 102 20.50 -13.45 -2.02
N GLU A 103 20.44 -14.65 -2.59
CA GLU A 103 19.25 -15.17 -3.27
C GLU A 103 18.24 -15.69 -2.25
N LEU A 104 17.30 -14.84 -1.83
CA LEU A 104 16.23 -15.24 -0.92
C LEU A 104 15.07 -15.94 -1.66
N SER A 105 14.50 -16.95 -1.03
CA SER A 105 13.24 -17.56 -1.48
C SER A 105 12.08 -16.55 -1.43
N PHE A 106 11.03 -16.78 -2.23
CA PHE A 106 9.84 -15.92 -2.20
C PHE A 106 9.18 -15.90 -0.82
N LYS A 107 9.21 -17.04 -0.11
CA LYS A 107 8.76 -17.15 1.28
C LYS A 107 9.53 -16.22 2.22
N GLU A 108 10.86 -16.24 2.17
CA GLU A 108 11.69 -15.37 3.01
C GLU A 108 11.43 -13.88 2.71
N LYS A 109 11.17 -13.53 1.45
CA LYS A 109 10.81 -12.16 1.08
C LYS A 109 9.44 -11.77 1.66
N LEU A 110 8.41 -12.61 1.52
CA LEU A 110 7.08 -12.31 2.06
C LEU A 110 7.09 -12.16 3.58
N GLU A 111 7.70 -13.11 4.30
CA GLU A 111 7.70 -13.13 5.77
C GLU A 111 8.71 -12.14 6.37
N GLY A 112 9.88 -12.01 5.75
CA GLY A 112 11.00 -11.20 6.23
C GLY A 112 10.92 -9.74 5.83
N LEU A 113 10.63 -9.45 4.54
CA LEU A 113 10.62 -8.08 4.00
C LEU A 113 9.27 -7.40 4.20
N ILE A 114 8.16 -8.10 3.97
CA ILE A 114 6.82 -7.49 3.94
C ILE A 114 6.02 -7.77 5.22
N GLY A 115 6.38 -8.83 5.96
CA GLY A 115 5.72 -9.21 7.19
C GLY A 115 4.36 -9.86 6.98
N ILE A 116 4.19 -10.61 5.89
CA ILE A 116 2.94 -11.29 5.53
C ILE A 116 3.14 -12.81 5.36
N PRO A 117 2.08 -13.63 5.53
CA PRO A 117 2.15 -15.07 5.35
C PRO A 117 2.58 -15.48 3.94
N ALA A 118 3.48 -16.46 3.84
CA ALA A 118 3.93 -17.06 2.59
C ALA A 118 3.04 -18.23 2.15
N GLN A 119 1.80 -17.92 1.76
CA GLN A 119 0.82 -18.91 1.32
C GLN A 119 -0.22 -18.28 0.39
N PRO A 120 -0.90 -19.06 -0.47
CA PRO A 120 -1.98 -18.53 -1.28
C PRO A 120 -3.21 -18.24 -0.41
N ILE A 121 -4.11 -17.40 -0.93
CA ILE A 121 -5.40 -17.17 -0.30
C ILE A 121 -6.27 -18.43 -0.49
N PRO A 122 -6.92 -18.96 0.57
CA PRO A 122 -7.73 -20.16 0.45
C PRO A 122 -8.80 -20.06 -0.63
N MET A 123 -8.95 -21.09 -1.46
CA MET A 123 -9.93 -21.09 -2.56
C MET A 123 -11.37 -20.85 -2.07
N ALA A 124 -11.74 -21.37 -0.91
CA ALA A 124 -13.06 -21.11 -0.33
C ALA A 124 -13.31 -19.59 -0.12
N GLN A 125 -12.29 -18.85 0.30
CA GLN A 125 -12.39 -17.40 0.49
C GLN A 125 -12.51 -16.65 -0.85
N ILE A 126 -11.84 -17.13 -1.90
CA ILE A 126 -11.98 -16.60 -3.26
C ILE A 126 -13.40 -16.83 -3.80
N GLU A 127 -13.96 -18.02 -3.59
CA GLU A 127 -15.33 -18.32 -4.00
C GLU A 127 -16.37 -17.50 -3.20
N ASP A 128 -16.15 -17.25 -1.90
CA ASP A 128 -16.97 -16.33 -1.12
C ASP A 128 -16.96 -14.90 -1.69
N MET A 129 -15.79 -14.40 -2.10
CA MET A 129 -15.69 -13.09 -2.76
C MET A 129 -16.44 -13.05 -4.09
N LYS A 130 -16.41 -14.13 -4.87
CA LYS A 130 -17.20 -14.25 -6.11
C LYS A 130 -18.70 -14.23 -5.84
N LEU A 131 -19.16 -14.84 -4.74
CA LEU A 131 -20.56 -14.78 -4.30
C LEU A 131 -20.97 -13.36 -3.90
N ASP A 132 -20.09 -12.61 -3.24
CA ASP A 132 -20.37 -11.20 -2.93
C ASP A 132 -20.47 -10.34 -4.18
N ILE A 133 -19.60 -10.56 -5.17
CA ILE A 133 -19.69 -9.90 -6.49
C ILE A 133 -21.01 -10.24 -7.17
N ASP A 134 -21.42 -11.51 -7.17
CA ASP A 134 -22.68 -11.97 -7.75
C ASP A 134 -23.90 -11.25 -7.11
N ARG A 135 -23.93 -11.16 -5.78
CA ARG A 135 -24.99 -10.45 -5.05
C ARG A 135 -25.09 -8.99 -5.44
N VAL A 136 -23.96 -8.28 -5.56
CA VAL A 136 -23.95 -6.87 -5.95
C VAL A 136 -24.37 -6.70 -7.40
N LEU A 137 -23.92 -7.57 -8.32
CA LEU A 137 -24.33 -7.56 -9.73
C LEU A 137 -25.84 -7.74 -9.89
N ILE A 138 -26.44 -8.70 -9.18
CA ILE A 138 -27.89 -8.95 -9.22
C ILE A 138 -28.65 -7.71 -8.75
N ARG A 139 -28.20 -7.08 -7.65
CA ARG A 139 -28.79 -5.84 -7.13
C ARG A 139 -28.67 -4.68 -8.12
N ALA A 140 -27.55 -4.59 -8.83
CA ALA A 140 -27.31 -3.62 -9.89
C ALA A 140 -28.04 -3.94 -11.22
N GLY A 141 -28.83 -5.01 -11.29
CA GLY A 141 -29.64 -5.36 -12.46
C GLY A 141 -28.98 -6.33 -13.46
N TYR A 142 -27.76 -6.79 -13.19
CA TYR A 142 -27.06 -7.76 -14.02
C TYR A 142 -27.46 -9.19 -13.62
N GLN A 143 -28.50 -9.74 -14.26
CA GLN A 143 -29.05 -11.06 -13.93
C GLN A 143 -28.69 -12.17 -14.93
N GLN A 144 -28.48 -11.83 -16.21
CA GLN A 144 -28.28 -12.82 -17.27
C GLN A 144 -26.79 -13.09 -17.53
N GLY A 145 -26.44 -14.37 -17.66
CA GLY A 145 -25.08 -14.87 -17.92
C GLY A 145 -24.33 -15.30 -16.65
N THR A 146 -23.15 -15.88 -16.86
CA THR A 146 -22.17 -16.18 -15.81
C THR A 146 -21.74 -14.91 -15.08
N VAL A 147 -21.13 -15.05 -13.89
CA VAL A 147 -20.60 -13.89 -13.15
C VAL A 147 -19.56 -13.13 -13.99
N ALA A 148 -18.65 -13.85 -14.67
CA ALA A 148 -17.65 -13.24 -15.54
C ALA A 148 -18.26 -12.42 -16.70
N GLU A 149 -19.27 -12.96 -17.39
CA GLU A 149 -19.97 -12.23 -18.47
C GLU A 149 -20.69 -10.98 -17.95
N ARG A 150 -21.23 -11.05 -16.72
CA ARG A 150 -21.91 -9.91 -16.08
C ARG A 150 -20.93 -8.83 -15.64
N VAL A 151 -19.79 -9.20 -15.06
CA VAL A 151 -18.69 -8.26 -14.74
C VAL A 151 -18.21 -7.56 -16.01
N ALA A 152 -17.91 -8.33 -17.07
CA ALA A 152 -17.42 -7.77 -18.32
C ALA A 152 -18.42 -6.81 -18.96
N ARG A 153 -19.72 -7.15 -18.92
CA ARG A 153 -20.79 -6.26 -19.41
C ARG A 153 -20.89 -4.98 -18.59
N TRP A 154 -20.88 -5.08 -17.25
CA TRP A 154 -20.89 -3.90 -16.37
C TRP A 154 -19.67 -3.00 -16.62
N GLU A 155 -18.46 -3.56 -16.68
CA GLU A 155 -17.24 -2.77 -16.94
C GLU A 155 -17.28 -2.09 -18.32
N ALA A 156 -17.85 -2.75 -19.34
CA ALA A 156 -18.00 -2.17 -20.67
C ALA A 156 -19.06 -1.07 -20.76
N GLU A 157 -20.20 -1.24 -20.09
CA GLU A 157 -21.30 -0.26 -20.06
C GLU A 157 -20.92 1.00 -19.24
N GLU A 158 -20.19 0.82 -18.14
CA GLU A 158 -19.78 1.90 -17.23
C GLU A 158 -18.41 2.52 -17.59
N ALA A 159 -17.77 2.06 -18.67
CA ALA A 159 -16.46 2.53 -19.09
C ALA A 159 -16.48 4.04 -19.41
N ILE A 160 -15.52 4.78 -18.84
CA ILE A 160 -15.29 6.17 -19.20
C ILE A 160 -14.67 6.22 -20.60
N ALA A 161 -15.29 6.99 -21.50
CA ALA A 161 -14.71 7.25 -22.80
C ALA A 161 -13.36 7.99 -22.66
N PRO A 162 -12.31 7.64 -23.42
CA PRO A 162 -10.97 8.22 -23.26
C PRO A 162 -10.93 9.75 -23.25
N GLU A 163 -11.76 10.40 -24.07
CA GLU A 163 -11.89 11.85 -24.17
C GLU A 163 -12.48 12.52 -22.91
N HIS A 164 -13.16 11.76 -22.05
CA HIS A 164 -13.73 12.25 -20.79
C HIS A 164 -12.88 11.91 -19.56
N LEU A 165 -11.80 11.12 -19.72
CA LEU A 165 -11.01 10.59 -18.62
C LEU A 165 -10.38 11.69 -17.75
N GLU A 166 -9.74 12.68 -18.38
CA GLU A 166 -9.12 13.82 -17.68
C GLU A 166 -10.14 14.64 -16.91
N ALA A 167 -11.27 14.97 -17.54
CA ALA A 167 -12.31 15.78 -16.91
C ALA A 167 -12.94 15.07 -15.72
N GLU A 168 -13.18 13.76 -15.83
CA GLU A 168 -13.71 12.96 -14.73
C GLU A 168 -12.68 12.79 -13.60
N PHE A 169 -11.40 12.63 -13.92
CA PHE A 169 -10.31 12.61 -12.94
C PHE A 169 -10.28 13.90 -12.12
N GLN A 170 -10.31 15.07 -12.77
CA GLN A 170 -10.30 16.36 -12.09
C GLN A 170 -11.51 16.55 -11.17
N ARG A 171 -12.71 16.15 -11.64
CA ARG A 171 -13.94 16.21 -10.86
C ARG A 171 -13.87 15.32 -9.61
N LEU A 172 -13.42 14.08 -9.79
CA LEU A 172 -13.22 13.12 -8.70
C LEU A 172 -12.15 13.61 -7.71
N MET A 173 -11.05 14.16 -8.19
CA MET A 173 -9.98 14.68 -7.33
C MET A 173 -10.48 15.83 -6.46
N ALA A 174 -11.24 16.76 -7.01
CA ALA A 174 -11.83 17.86 -6.24
C ALA A 174 -12.80 17.36 -5.15
N ASP A 175 -13.68 16.41 -5.49
CA ASP A 175 -14.60 15.77 -4.53
C ASP A 175 -13.82 15.06 -3.41
N ALA A 176 -12.78 14.30 -3.77
CA ALA A 176 -11.94 13.55 -2.86
C ALA A 176 -11.15 14.47 -1.93
N GLN A 177 -10.61 15.57 -2.44
CA GLN A 177 -9.88 16.57 -1.67
C GLN A 177 -10.78 17.22 -0.63
N ALA A 178 -11.96 17.71 -1.03
CA ALA A 178 -12.89 18.36 -0.11
C ALA A 178 -13.29 17.45 1.06
N ARG A 179 -13.48 16.15 0.79
CA ARG A 179 -13.78 15.15 1.82
C ARG A 179 -12.55 14.85 2.68
N THR A 180 -11.37 14.75 2.08
CA THR A 180 -10.11 14.53 2.79
C THR A 180 -9.81 15.67 3.75
N ASP A 181 -9.99 16.92 3.31
CA ASP A 181 -9.80 18.11 4.14
C ASP A 181 -10.74 18.12 5.36
N ALA A 182 -12.00 17.68 5.16
CA ALA A 182 -12.99 17.63 6.23
C ALA A 182 -12.74 16.46 7.22
N LEU A 183 -12.31 15.31 6.71
CA LEU A 183 -12.37 14.05 7.44
C LEU A 183 -11.00 13.54 7.92
N ILE A 184 -9.92 13.93 7.25
CA ILE A 184 -8.57 13.38 7.43
C ILE A 184 -7.57 14.49 7.79
N TYR A 185 -7.21 15.34 6.83
CA TYR A 185 -6.10 16.27 6.93
C TYR A 185 -6.27 17.42 5.92
N PRO A 186 -6.01 18.69 6.29
CA PRO A 186 -6.08 19.83 5.37
C PRO A 186 -4.95 19.76 4.33
N THR A 187 -5.27 19.31 3.12
CA THR A 187 -4.31 19.02 2.04
C THR A 187 -3.71 20.26 1.37
N GLY A 188 -4.27 21.45 1.61
CA GLY A 188 -3.77 22.70 1.07
C GLY A 188 -4.04 22.86 -0.43
N ASP A 189 -3.08 23.42 -1.16
CA ASP A 189 -3.16 23.66 -2.61
C ASP A 189 -2.51 22.57 -3.46
N TYR A 190 -2.04 21.48 -2.83
CA TYR A 190 -1.49 20.34 -3.56
C TYR A 190 -2.53 19.74 -4.49
N GLN A 191 -2.15 19.47 -5.74
CA GLN A 191 -2.99 18.85 -6.77
C GLN A 191 -2.15 17.92 -7.62
N MET A 192 -2.79 16.94 -8.25
CA MET A 192 -2.17 16.11 -9.27
C MET A 192 -2.82 16.32 -10.64
N ARG A 193 -2.06 16.06 -11.70
CA ARG A 193 -2.56 15.92 -13.07
C ARG A 193 -2.49 14.45 -13.50
N LEU A 194 -3.35 14.04 -14.42
CA LEU A 194 -3.24 12.70 -14.99
C LEU A 194 -2.05 12.63 -15.96
N ASN A 195 -1.24 11.58 -15.84
CA ASN A 195 -0.21 11.24 -16.82
C ASN A 195 -0.52 9.86 -17.40
N THR A 196 -0.96 9.80 -18.66
CA THR A 196 -1.38 8.53 -19.27
C THR A 196 -0.20 7.77 -19.87
N LEU A 197 -0.07 6.50 -19.52
CA LEU A 197 1.01 5.60 -19.91
C LEU A 197 0.46 4.34 -20.61
N ARG A 198 1.32 3.67 -21.39
CA ARG A 198 1.05 2.37 -22.03
C ARG A 198 2.21 1.41 -21.82
N GLY A 199 1.94 0.11 -21.85
CA GLY A 199 2.92 -0.97 -21.73
C GLY A 199 3.50 -1.16 -20.32
N VAL A 200 2.97 -0.46 -19.31
CA VAL A 200 3.46 -0.49 -17.92
C VAL A 200 2.81 -1.64 -17.10
N PRO A 201 3.50 -2.20 -16.08
CA PRO A 201 3.02 -3.41 -15.38
C PRO A 201 2.00 -3.12 -14.29
N PHE A 202 1.83 -1.84 -13.95
CA PHE A 202 0.96 -1.38 -12.88
C PHE A 202 -0.31 -0.74 -13.46
N THR A 203 -1.30 -0.54 -12.59
CA THR A 203 -2.57 0.12 -12.95
C THR A 203 -2.42 1.63 -12.88
N ALA A 204 -1.94 2.13 -11.74
CA ALA A 204 -1.60 3.53 -11.53
C ALA A 204 -0.36 3.62 -10.62
N ARG A 205 0.22 4.82 -10.54
CA ARG A 205 1.31 5.14 -9.61
C ARG A 205 1.29 6.63 -9.25
N CYS A 206 1.45 6.93 -7.96
CA CYS A 206 1.69 8.26 -7.45
C CYS A 206 3.11 8.75 -7.84
N ASN A 207 3.19 9.76 -8.70
CA ASN A 207 4.40 10.51 -9.00
C ASN A 207 4.34 11.88 -8.29
N PHE A 208 4.57 11.84 -6.99
CA PHE A 208 4.31 12.96 -6.07
C PHE A 208 5.09 14.22 -6.43
N ASP A 209 6.38 14.09 -6.72
CA ASP A 209 7.29 15.22 -6.98
C ASP A 209 6.93 15.98 -8.26
N GLU A 210 6.41 15.28 -9.28
CA GLU A 210 5.93 15.88 -10.52
C GLU A 210 4.47 16.37 -10.44
N GLY A 211 3.78 16.05 -9.33
CA GLY A 211 2.34 16.29 -9.16
C GLY A 211 1.53 15.54 -10.21
N GLN A 212 1.82 14.25 -10.43
CA GLN A 212 1.18 13.42 -11.45
C GLN A 212 0.68 12.09 -10.91
N MET A 213 -0.51 11.66 -11.35
CA MET A 213 -0.94 10.27 -11.25
C MET A 213 -0.66 9.58 -12.59
N ASP A 214 0.33 8.70 -12.61
CA ASP A 214 0.60 7.83 -13.76
C ASP A 214 -0.55 6.82 -13.88
N LEU A 215 -1.18 6.71 -15.05
CA LEU A 215 -2.30 5.82 -15.29
C LEU A 215 -2.09 4.97 -16.53
N ASN A 216 -2.20 3.64 -16.40
CA ASN A 216 -2.09 2.71 -17.51
C ASN A 216 -3.38 2.68 -18.35
N VAL A 217 -3.36 3.32 -19.52
CA VAL A 217 -4.51 3.40 -20.44
C VAL A 217 -4.59 2.26 -21.45
N ASP A 218 -3.83 1.18 -21.23
CA ASP A 218 -4.16 -0.12 -21.84
C ASP A 218 -5.34 -0.80 -21.12
N LEU A 219 -5.70 -0.31 -19.93
CA LEU A 219 -6.89 -0.70 -19.19
C LEU A 219 -8.06 0.25 -19.49
N SER A 220 -9.28 -0.29 -19.44
CA SER A 220 -10.51 0.49 -19.38
C SER A 220 -10.94 0.71 -17.93
N PHE A 221 -11.48 1.89 -17.63
CA PHE A 221 -11.87 2.29 -16.28
C PHE A 221 -13.33 2.71 -16.24
N THR A 222 -14.09 2.13 -15.31
CA THR A 222 -15.38 2.70 -14.92
C THR A 222 -15.17 3.93 -14.04
N ARG A 223 -16.20 4.75 -13.85
CA ARG A 223 -16.15 5.85 -12.87
C ARG A 223 -15.75 5.36 -11.48
N ALA A 224 -16.32 4.25 -11.02
CA ALA A 224 -16.00 3.66 -9.72
C ALA A 224 -14.52 3.22 -9.63
N ALA A 225 -13.94 2.71 -10.73
CA ALA A 225 -12.53 2.37 -10.79
C ALA A 225 -11.61 3.59 -10.74
N LEU A 226 -11.91 4.63 -11.54
CA LEU A 226 -11.13 5.87 -11.50
C LEU A 226 -11.25 6.56 -10.13
N LYS A 227 -12.44 6.56 -9.53
CA LYS A 227 -12.70 7.07 -8.18
C LYS A 227 -11.83 6.39 -7.12
N HIS A 228 -11.72 5.05 -7.18
CA HIS A 228 -10.81 4.31 -6.32
C HIS A 228 -9.35 4.73 -6.54
N LEU A 229 -8.90 4.86 -7.79
CA LEU A 229 -7.52 5.25 -8.09
C LEU A 229 -7.19 6.68 -7.62
N VAL A 230 -8.11 7.63 -7.80
CA VAL A 230 -7.99 8.97 -7.21
C VAL A 230 -7.86 8.90 -5.70
N ALA A 231 -8.66 8.05 -5.05
CA ALA A 231 -8.58 7.87 -3.62
C ALA A 231 -7.28 7.22 -3.15
N HIS A 232 -6.76 6.28 -3.95
CA HIS A 232 -5.58 5.49 -3.65
C HIS A 232 -4.29 6.29 -3.82
N GLU A 233 -4.11 6.95 -4.96
CA GLU A 233 -2.87 7.64 -5.30
C GLU A 233 -2.84 9.09 -4.79
N VAL A 234 -4.00 9.73 -4.71
CA VAL A 234 -4.12 11.17 -4.42
C VAL A 234 -4.69 11.41 -3.02
N PHE A 235 -6.02 11.40 -2.87
CA PHE A 235 -6.73 11.84 -1.67
C PHE A 235 -7.83 10.84 -1.27
N PRO A 236 -7.76 10.18 -0.11
CA PRO A 236 -6.88 10.44 1.04
C PRO A 236 -5.61 9.56 1.06
N GLY A 237 -5.25 8.91 -0.05
CA GLY A 237 -4.22 7.87 -0.08
C GLY A 237 -2.79 8.40 -0.04
N HIS A 238 -1.95 7.92 -0.96
CA HIS A 238 -0.49 8.11 -0.92
C HIS A 238 -0.07 9.58 -0.81
N SER A 239 -0.66 10.48 -1.60
CA SER A 239 -0.29 11.89 -1.56
C SER A 239 -0.68 12.56 -0.24
N THR A 240 -1.87 12.28 0.30
CA THR A 240 -2.25 12.74 1.66
C THR A 240 -1.32 12.20 2.72
N GLN A 241 -0.95 10.92 2.66
CA GLN A 241 -0.03 10.35 3.65
C GLN A 241 1.33 11.06 3.61
N LEU A 242 1.89 11.31 2.42
CA LEU A 242 3.13 12.08 2.27
C LEU A 242 3.01 13.51 2.86
N LEU A 243 1.93 14.22 2.54
CA LEU A 243 1.69 15.58 3.05
C LEU A 243 1.57 15.60 4.58
N MET A 244 0.73 14.73 5.14
CA MET A 244 0.43 14.68 6.56
C MET A 244 1.62 14.21 7.39
N THR A 245 2.32 13.17 6.95
CA THR A 245 3.49 12.64 7.67
C THR A 245 4.64 13.65 7.67
N ARG A 246 4.87 14.36 6.57
CA ARG A 246 5.83 15.47 6.52
C ARG A 246 5.47 16.56 7.53
N ASP A 247 4.24 17.06 7.46
CA ASP A 247 3.77 18.13 8.34
C ASP A 247 3.87 17.75 9.82
N TRP A 248 3.44 16.54 10.19
CA TRP A 248 3.44 16.09 11.58
C TRP A 248 4.84 15.80 12.11
N ALA A 249 5.77 15.36 11.25
CA ALA A 249 7.17 15.24 11.62
C ALA A 249 7.83 16.62 11.83
N GLU A 250 7.57 17.60 10.93
CA GLU A 250 8.08 18.97 11.04
C GLU A 250 7.60 19.66 12.32
N GLN A 251 6.35 19.42 12.71
CA GLN A 251 5.76 19.96 13.95
C GLN A 251 6.14 19.18 15.21
N GLY A 252 6.84 18.05 15.10
CA GLY A 252 7.14 17.16 16.22
C GLY A 252 5.92 16.45 16.81
N ARG A 253 4.79 16.39 16.09
CA ARG A 253 3.57 15.66 16.48
C ARG A 253 3.73 14.15 16.30
N SER A 254 4.57 13.76 15.35
CA SER A 254 4.95 12.38 15.07
C SER A 254 6.45 12.17 15.24
N THR A 255 6.85 10.92 15.43
CA THR A 255 8.25 10.50 15.32
C THR A 255 8.72 10.61 13.88
N ALA A 256 10.01 10.87 13.64
CA ALA A 256 10.51 11.15 12.29
C ALA A 256 10.38 9.97 11.31
N ASP A 257 10.22 8.75 11.81
CA ASP A 257 10.04 7.56 10.96
C ASP A 257 8.71 7.53 10.21
N VAL A 258 7.75 8.41 10.51
CA VAL A 258 6.59 8.61 9.61
C VAL A 258 6.97 9.08 8.21
N LEU A 259 8.16 9.65 8.05
CA LEU A 259 8.73 10.03 6.76
C LEU A 259 9.17 8.83 5.92
N LEU A 260 9.15 7.62 6.50
CA LEU A 260 9.45 6.35 5.82
C LEU A 260 8.18 5.71 5.22
N CYS A 261 7.06 6.43 5.13
CA CYS A 261 5.78 5.89 4.70
C CYS A 261 5.78 5.23 3.30
N THR A 262 6.71 5.61 2.42
CA THR A 262 6.87 5.03 1.08
C THR A 262 7.90 3.92 0.99
N THR A 263 8.59 3.61 2.09
CA THR A 263 9.70 2.65 2.09
C THR A 263 9.24 1.28 1.62
N ASN A 264 10.01 0.69 0.71
CA ASN A 264 9.90 -0.69 0.27
C ASN A 264 10.34 -1.66 1.38
N ALA A 265 9.54 -1.68 2.44
CA ALA A 265 9.69 -2.46 3.66
C ALA A 265 8.30 -2.86 4.16
N VAL A 266 8.20 -3.30 5.42
CA VAL A 266 6.93 -3.66 6.06
C VAL A 266 5.89 -2.51 6.04
N THR A 267 6.35 -1.25 6.00
CA THR A 267 5.51 -0.05 5.90
C THR A 267 4.69 0.00 4.61
N GLY A 268 5.24 -0.51 3.51
CA GLY A 268 4.57 -0.54 2.21
C GLY A 268 3.26 -1.35 2.24
N CYS A 269 3.17 -2.36 3.10
CA CYS A 269 1.94 -3.13 3.26
C CYS A 269 0.79 -2.25 3.78
N VAL A 270 1.02 -1.46 4.83
CA VAL A 270 -0.01 -0.56 5.38
C VAL A 270 -0.26 0.64 4.46
N GLN A 271 0.76 1.16 3.79
CA GLN A 271 0.63 2.22 2.79
C GLN A 271 -0.37 1.84 1.68
N GLU A 272 -0.24 0.64 1.11
CA GLU A 272 -1.18 0.11 0.10
C GLU A 272 -2.59 -0.05 0.67
N GLY A 273 -2.70 -0.51 1.92
CA GLY A 273 -3.99 -0.60 2.62
C GLY A 273 -4.68 0.75 2.83
N ILE A 274 -3.92 1.82 3.11
CA ILE A 274 -4.45 3.18 3.20
C ILE A 274 -5.05 3.60 1.86
N GLY A 275 -4.33 3.33 0.76
CA GLY A 275 -4.79 3.62 -0.59
C GLY A 275 -6.05 2.84 -0.96
N ASP A 276 -6.04 1.52 -0.81
CA ASP A 276 -7.18 0.64 -1.17
C ASP A 276 -8.43 0.91 -0.31
N GLN A 277 -8.26 1.40 0.92
CA GLN A 277 -9.39 1.81 1.78
C GLN A 277 -9.78 3.30 1.64
N GLY A 278 -9.10 4.05 0.77
CA GLY A 278 -9.24 5.51 0.64
C GLY A 278 -10.69 5.98 0.48
N VAL A 279 -11.44 5.39 -0.46
CA VAL A 279 -12.86 5.74 -0.72
C VAL A 279 -13.72 5.65 0.55
N HIS A 280 -13.45 4.69 1.42
CA HIS A 280 -14.18 4.52 2.67
C HIS A 280 -13.70 5.42 3.79
N LEU A 281 -12.39 5.72 3.85
CA LEU A 281 -11.83 6.62 4.85
C LEU A 281 -12.41 8.05 4.72
N ILE A 282 -12.95 8.40 3.55
CA ILE A 282 -13.62 9.68 3.28
C ILE A 282 -15.13 9.55 3.02
N ASP A 283 -15.75 8.46 3.47
CA ASP A 283 -17.21 8.21 3.41
C ASP A 283 -17.78 8.44 2.00
N TRP A 284 -17.09 7.94 0.99
CA TRP A 284 -17.34 8.23 -0.42
C TRP A 284 -17.88 7.02 -1.19
N VAL A 285 -18.67 6.15 -0.55
CA VAL A 285 -19.45 5.12 -1.25
C VAL A 285 -20.84 5.69 -1.55
N GLU A 286 -21.20 5.81 -2.83
CA GLU A 286 -22.41 6.54 -3.26
C GLU A 286 -23.45 5.63 -3.91
N ASN A 287 -23.02 4.53 -4.54
CA ASN A 287 -23.91 3.65 -5.31
C ASN A 287 -23.38 2.21 -5.39
N ASP A 288 -24.15 1.34 -6.05
CA ASP A 288 -23.83 -0.08 -6.21
C ASP A 288 -22.61 -0.32 -7.10
N GLY A 289 -22.28 0.62 -8.01
CA GLY A 289 -21.05 0.57 -8.82
C GLY A 289 -19.79 0.70 -7.95
N ASP A 290 -19.81 1.56 -6.94
CA ASP A 290 -18.72 1.65 -5.95
C ASP A 290 -18.59 0.36 -5.14
N LEU A 291 -19.71 -0.23 -4.72
CA LEU A 291 -19.73 -1.50 -3.99
C LEU A 291 -19.21 -2.66 -4.84
N LEU A 292 -19.57 -2.69 -6.12
CA LEU A 292 -19.12 -3.70 -7.07
C LEU A 292 -17.64 -3.56 -7.37
N HIS A 293 -17.16 -2.35 -7.62
CA HIS A 293 -15.73 -2.11 -7.83
C HIS A 293 -14.90 -2.54 -6.62
N ARG A 294 -15.35 -2.20 -5.40
CA ARG A 294 -14.72 -2.67 -4.16
C ARG A 294 -14.65 -4.21 -4.09
N ALA A 295 -15.76 -4.89 -4.37
CA ALA A 295 -15.80 -6.36 -4.33
C ALA A 295 -14.84 -6.98 -5.37
N LEU A 296 -14.81 -6.44 -6.58
CA LEU A 296 -13.86 -6.83 -7.64
C LEU A 296 -12.41 -6.57 -7.24
N ARG A 297 -12.12 -5.41 -6.65
CA ARG A 297 -10.77 -5.03 -6.21
C ARG A 297 -10.24 -6.03 -5.18
N ARG A 298 -11.07 -6.41 -4.21
CA ARG A 298 -10.77 -7.39 -3.16
C ARG A 298 -10.49 -8.79 -3.74
N LEU A 299 -11.32 -9.26 -4.67
CA LEU A 299 -11.07 -10.51 -5.41
C LEU A 299 -9.76 -10.45 -6.20
N ARG A 300 -9.50 -9.34 -6.89
CA ARG A 300 -8.31 -9.13 -7.73
C ARG A 300 -7.02 -9.07 -6.93
N SER A 301 -6.97 -8.42 -5.75
CA SER A 301 -5.78 -8.48 -4.87
C SER A 301 -5.56 -9.87 -4.28
N ALA A 302 -6.61 -10.56 -3.83
CA ALA A 302 -6.50 -11.92 -3.29
C ALA A 302 -5.95 -12.91 -4.33
N THR A 303 -6.50 -12.87 -5.54
CA THR A 303 -6.07 -13.73 -6.64
C THR A 303 -4.68 -13.37 -7.14
N ALA A 304 -4.32 -12.08 -7.23
CA ALA A 304 -2.95 -11.67 -7.56
C ALA A 304 -1.93 -12.14 -6.51
N THR A 305 -2.26 -12.06 -5.22
CA THR A 305 -1.42 -12.57 -4.12
C THR A 305 -1.18 -14.06 -4.25
N SER A 306 -2.24 -14.83 -4.52
CA SER A 306 -2.13 -16.28 -4.75
C SER A 306 -1.35 -16.61 -6.01
N ALA A 307 -1.57 -15.87 -7.11
CA ALA A 307 -0.85 -16.05 -8.36
C ALA A 307 0.66 -15.81 -8.20
N ALA A 308 1.06 -14.77 -7.45
CA ALA A 308 2.46 -14.50 -7.15
C ALA A 308 3.08 -15.65 -6.33
N TRP A 309 2.36 -16.21 -5.35
CA TRP A 309 2.80 -17.41 -4.64
C TRP A 309 2.95 -18.63 -5.56
N TYR A 310 1.97 -18.91 -6.41
CA TYR A 310 2.05 -20.03 -7.35
C TYR A 310 3.23 -19.87 -8.31
N GLN A 311 3.48 -18.66 -8.80
CA GLN A 311 4.57 -18.37 -9.73
C GLN A 311 5.94 -18.45 -9.04
N MET A 312 6.13 -17.73 -7.94
CA MET A 312 7.45 -17.51 -7.34
C MET A 312 7.75 -18.43 -6.15
N GLY A 313 6.72 -18.93 -5.47
CA GLY A 313 6.84 -19.88 -4.36
C GLY A 313 6.76 -21.33 -4.83
N GLU A 314 5.81 -21.65 -5.70
CA GLU A 314 5.59 -23.02 -6.19
C GLU A 314 6.13 -23.30 -7.60
N ASN A 315 6.70 -22.29 -8.27
CA ASN A 315 7.29 -22.41 -9.61
C ASN A 315 6.30 -22.94 -10.66
N TRP A 316 5.02 -22.55 -10.57
CA TRP A 316 4.06 -22.86 -11.62
C TRP A 316 4.50 -22.20 -12.94
N PRO A 317 4.35 -22.90 -14.09
CA PRO A 317 4.59 -22.29 -15.39
C PRO A 317 3.71 -21.06 -15.60
N GLU A 318 4.25 -20.04 -16.26
CA GLU A 318 3.56 -18.76 -16.51
C GLU A 318 2.16 -18.94 -17.11
N ALA A 319 2.02 -19.80 -18.11
CA ALA A 319 0.74 -20.11 -18.74
C ALA A 319 -0.32 -20.63 -17.75
N ARG A 320 0.10 -21.39 -16.73
CA ARG A 320 -0.79 -21.90 -15.68
C ARG A 320 -1.21 -20.79 -14.71
N VAL A 321 -0.31 -19.86 -14.40
CA VAL A 321 -0.59 -18.69 -13.56
C VAL A 321 -1.58 -17.74 -14.25
N ILE A 322 -1.38 -17.51 -15.55
CA ILE A 322 -2.30 -16.73 -16.38
C ILE A 322 -3.69 -17.37 -16.40
N ALA A 323 -3.78 -18.69 -16.66
CA ALA A 323 -5.06 -19.40 -16.67
C ALA A 323 -5.81 -19.27 -15.32
N TYR A 324 -5.09 -19.38 -14.20
CA TYR A 324 -5.66 -19.16 -12.88
C TYR A 324 -6.22 -17.73 -12.71
N LEU A 325 -5.47 -16.71 -13.13
CA LEU A 325 -5.96 -15.33 -13.04
C LEU A 325 -7.16 -15.07 -13.97
N GLU A 326 -7.17 -15.63 -15.18
CA GLU A 326 -8.31 -15.53 -16.11
C GLU A 326 -9.57 -16.17 -15.52
N GLU A 327 -9.44 -17.32 -14.85
CA GLU A 327 -10.56 -18.03 -14.25
C GLU A 327 -11.10 -17.33 -12.97
N HIS A 328 -10.21 -16.81 -12.13
CA HIS A 328 -10.61 -16.40 -10.78
C HIS A 328 -10.68 -14.90 -10.54
N SER A 329 -9.99 -14.05 -11.31
CA SER A 329 -9.86 -12.62 -10.97
C SER A 329 -10.88 -11.70 -11.65
N TYR A 330 -11.50 -12.17 -12.74
CA TYR A 330 -12.26 -11.33 -13.68
C TYR A 330 -11.47 -10.11 -14.17
N GLY A 331 -10.14 -10.17 -14.16
CA GLY A 331 -9.26 -9.06 -14.55
C GLY A 331 -9.17 -8.88 -16.07
N GLN A 332 -8.90 -7.65 -16.50
CA GLN A 332 -8.58 -7.37 -17.90
C GLN A 332 -7.23 -7.97 -18.27
N ARG A 333 -7.06 -8.37 -19.53
CA ARG A 333 -5.84 -9.02 -20.01
C ARG A 333 -4.54 -8.24 -19.71
N PRO A 334 -4.46 -6.90 -19.94
CA PRO A 334 -3.26 -6.13 -19.60
C PRO A 334 -2.96 -6.13 -18.09
N TRP A 335 -3.98 -6.21 -17.24
CA TRP A 335 -3.81 -6.32 -15.80
C TRP A 335 -3.22 -7.69 -15.41
N ILE A 336 -3.73 -8.78 -16.00
CA ILE A 336 -3.23 -10.14 -15.75
C ILE A 336 -1.75 -10.25 -16.12
N GLU A 337 -1.40 -9.81 -17.34
CA GLU A 337 -0.02 -9.81 -17.83
C GLU A 337 0.90 -8.92 -16.97
N GLY A 338 0.39 -7.76 -16.55
CA GLY A 338 1.08 -6.87 -15.62
C GLY A 338 1.41 -7.53 -14.28
N ARG A 339 0.47 -8.28 -13.69
CA ARG A 339 0.68 -8.97 -12.39
C ARG A 339 1.69 -10.11 -12.48
N VAL A 340 1.66 -10.89 -13.56
CA VAL A 340 2.63 -11.95 -13.82
C VAL A 340 4.04 -11.37 -14.01
N ARG A 341 4.17 -10.28 -14.77
CA ARG A 341 5.44 -9.58 -14.96
C ARG A 341 5.97 -8.98 -13.65
N PHE A 342 5.09 -8.33 -12.89
CA PHE A 342 5.46 -7.69 -11.63
C PHE A 342 5.87 -8.70 -10.55
N ALA A 343 5.20 -9.86 -10.46
CA ALA A 343 5.54 -10.93 -9.50
C ALA A 343 6.98 -11.43 -9.66
N SER A 344 7.49 -11.45 -10.91
CA SER A 344 8.85 -11.89 -11.22
C SER A 344 9.93 -10.89 -10.82
N TYR A 345 9.56 -9.66 -10.46
CA TYR A 345 10.53 -8.63 -10.14
C TYR A 345 11.29 -9.00 -8.84
N PRO A 346 12.63 -9.05 -8.82
CA PRO A 346 13.39 -9.66 -7.72
C PRO A 346 13.16 -9.05 -6.34
N PHE A 347 13.01 -7.73 -6.23
CA PHE A 347 12.81 -7.02 -4.96
C PHE A 347 11.36 -6.59 -4.72
N ARG A 348 10.73 -5.93 -5.70
CA ARG A 348 9.32 -5.46 -5.67
C ARG A 348 8.26 -6.54 -5.86
N GLY A 349 8.56 -7.68 -6.51
CA GLY A 349 7.55 -8.71 -6.79
C GLY A 349 6.77 -9.23 -5.57
N PRO A 350 7.41 -9.46 -4.42
CA PRO A 350 6.72 -9.79 -3.17
C PRO A 350 5.65 -8.76 -2.75
N PHE A 351 5.80 -7.47 -3.11
CA PHE A 351 4.86 -6.41 -2.74
C PHE A 351 3.49 -6.53 -3.40
N ILE A 352 3.27 -7.48 -4.31
CA ILE A 352 1.91 -7.87 -4.72
C ILE A 352 1.04 -8.23 -3.51
N GLY A 353 1.61 -8.89 -2.49
CA GLY A 353 0.85 -9.28 -1.30
C GLY A 353 0.39 -8.09 -0.46
N SER A 354 1.06 -6.95 -0.54
CA SER A 354 0.72 -5.72 0.20
C SER A 354 -0.69 -5.24 -0.11
N TYR A 355 -1.13 -5.34 -1.36
CA TYR A 355 -2.48 -4.96 -1.79
C TYR A 355 -3.60 -5.78 -1.15
N TRP A 356 -3.35 -7.03 -0.75
CA TRP A 356 -4.36 -7.85 -0.08
C TRP A 356 -4.26 -7.70 1.45
N PHE A 357 -3.08 -7.95 1.99
CA PHE A 357 -2.90 -7.97 3.44
C PHE A 357 -2.95 -6.57 4.06
N GLY A 358 -2.50 -5.55 3.33
CA GLY A 358 -2.64 -4.15 3.72
C GLY A 358 -4.09 -3.72 3.74
N ASP A 359 -4.81 -4.01 2.65
CA ASP A 359 -6.24 -3.72 2.53
C ASP A 359 -7.03 -4.36 3.67
N GLU A 360 -6.85 -5.66 3.91
CA GLU A 360 -7.54 -6.36 5.00
C GLU A 360 -7.16 -5.82 6.38
N ALA A 361 -5.90 -5.46 6.63
CA ALA A 361 -5.48 -4.91 7.91
C ALA A 361 -6.13 -3.54 8.20
N VAL A 362 -6.11 -2.62 7.23
CA VAL A 362 -6.76 -1.30 7.38
C VAL A 362 -8.28 -1.46 7.45
N ARG A 363 -8.86 -2.33 6.62
CA ARG A 363 -10.30 -2.64 6.60
C ARG A 363 -10.78 -3.16 7.93
N GLU A 364 -10.09 -4.15 8.51
CA GLU A 364 -10.47 -4.78 9.78
C GLU A 364 -10.53 -3.75 10.91
N VAL A 365 -9.49 -2.91 11.03
CA VAL A 365 -9.46 -1.86 12.05
C VAL A 365 -10.54 -0.81 11.80
N ARG A 366 -10.74 -0.38 10.54
CA ARG A 366 -11.79 0.58 10.19
C ARG A 366 -13.19 0.04 10.51
N GLU A 367 -13.50 -1.20 10.13
CA GLU A 367 -14.85 -1.77 10.30
C GLU A 367 -15.22 -2.00 11.77
N ARG A 368 -14.24 -2.28 12.64
CA ARG A 368 -14.48 -2.36 14.10
C ARG A 368 -14.40 -1.02 14.82
N THR A 369 -13.99 0.05 14.15
CA THR A 369 -13.91 1.40 14.73
C THR A 369 -15.28 2.07 14.68
N THR A 370 -15.78 2.51 15.84
CA THR A 370 -17.05 3.23 15.92
C THR A 370 -16.92 4.68 15.44
N PRO A 371 -18.02 5.34 15.03
CA PRO A 371 -17.98 6.74 14.57
C PRO A 371 -17.31 7.70 15.57
N GLU A 372 -17.48 7.49 16.88
CA GLU A 372 -16.92 8.33 17.94
C GLU A 372 -15.39 8.21 18.02
N ASN A 373 -14.85 7.05 17.65
CA ASN A 373 -13.43 6.74 17.68
C ASN A 373 -12.72 7.01 16.35
N ARG A 374 -13.45 7.45 15.32
CA ARG A 374 -12.94 7.66 13.96
C ARG A 374 -11.74 8.60 13.94
N ARG A 375 -11.77 9.73 14.65
CA ARG A 375 -10.64 10.67 14.69
C ARG A 375 -9.40 10.02 15.29
N GLU A 376 -9.54 9.29 16.40
CA GLU A 376 -8.41 8.59 17.02
C GLU A 376 -7.84 7.51 16.10
N PHE A 377 -8.69 6.82 15.34
CA PHE A 377 -8.23 5.86 14.32
C PHE A 377 -7.46 6.54 13.19
N ILE A 378 -7.94 7.66 12.64
CA ILE A 378 -7.23 8.41 11.59
C ILE A 378 -5.87 8.92 12.10
N ASP A 379 -5.84 9.53 13.28
CA ASP A 379 -4.59 9.99 13.89
C ASP A 379 -3.61 8.84 14.12
N TYR A 380 -4.13 7.66 14.51
CA TYR A 380 -3.32 6.46 14.67
C TYR A 380 -2.79 5.96 13.33
N LEU A 381 -3.65 5.82 12.31
CA LEU A 381 -3.34 5.26 11.00
C LEU A 381 -2.29 6.07 10.23
N TYR A 382 -2.42 7.39 10.22
CA TYR A 382 -1.51 8.28 9.48
C TYR A 382 -0.40 8.88 10.33
N GLY A 383 -0.64 9.12 11.63
CA GLY A 383 0.30 9.79 12.52
C GLY A 383 1.41 8.89 13.07
N GLN A 384 1.37 7.59 12.79
CA GLN A 384 2.39 6.62 13.18
C GLN A 384 2.67 5.68 12.01
N MET A 385 3.87 5.10 11.97
CA MET A 385 4.16 3.99 11.06
C MET A 385 3.73 2.67 11.66
N HIS A 386 3.31 1.78 10.77
CA HIS A 386 2.77 0.48 11.14
C HIS A 386 3.30 -0.64 10.26
N SER A 387 3.40 -1.82 10.86
CA SER A 387 3.28 -3.10 10.16
C SER A 387 1.81 -3.55 10.20
N PRO A 388 1.39 -4.53 9.38
CA PRO A 388 0.04 -5.10 9.52
C PRO A 388 -0.25 -5.56 10.96
N ARG A 389 0.73 -6.19 11.61
CA ARG A 389 0.62 -6.63 12.99
C ARG A 389 0.44 -5.46 13.96
N SER A 390 1.23 -4.39 13.86
CA SER A 390 1.10 -3.26 14.80
C SER A 390 -0.21 -2.52 14.60
N LEU A 391 -0.66 -2.32 13.35
CA LEU A 391 -1.91 -1.65 13.03
C LEU A 391 -3.11 -2.36 13.67
N LEU A 392 -3.15 -3.70 13.59
CA LEU A 392 -4.22 -4.51 14.17
C LEU A 392 -4.31 -4.40 15.70
N MET A 393 -3.25 -3.91 16.37
CA MET A 393 -3.26 -3.66 17.82
C MET A 393 -4.00 -2.36 18.21
N PHE A 394 -4.57 -1.62 17.26
CA PHE A 394 -5.39 -0.45 17.57
C PHE A 394 -6.54 -0.82 18.51
N THR A 395 -6.58 -0.20 19.68
CA THR A 395 -7.72 -0.25 20.59
C THR A 395 -8.12 1.19 20.89
N PRO A 396 -9.35 1.62 20.58
CA PRO A 396 -9.80 2.94 20.97
C PRO A 396 -9.68 3.11 22.48
N ARG A 397 -9.36 4.31 22.95
CA ARG A 397 -9.46 4.58 24.39
C ARG A 397 -10.94 4.44 24.75
N SER A 398 -11.28 3.44 25.57
CA SER A 398 -12.63 3.34 26.13
C SER A 398 -12.99 4.72 26.68
N SER A 399 -14.14 5.27 26.27
CA SER A 399 -14.75 6.38 26.99
C SER A 399 -14.95 5.88 28.41
N VAL A 400 -14.02 6.19 29.31
CA VAL A 400 -14.27 6.06 30.73
C VAL A 400 -15.53 6.86 30.95
N SER A 401 -16.61 6.16 31.30
CA SER A 401 -17.87 6.76 31.72
C SER A 401 -17.53 7.85 32.74
N ALA A 402 -17.79 9.10 32.36
CA ALA A 402 -17.78 10.23 33.27
C ALA A 402 -18.84 10.04 34.37
#